data_AF-A0A8H6Q608-F1
#
_entry.id   AF-A0A8H6Q608-F1
#
_cell.length_a   1.000
_cell.length_b   1.000
_cell.length_c   1.000
_cell.angle_alpha   90.00
_cell.angle_beta   90.00
_cell.angle_gamma   90.00
#
_symmetry.space_group_name_H-M   'P 1'
#
loop_
_entity.id
_entity.type
_entity.pdbx_description
1 polymer ?
#
loop_
_entity_poly.entity_id
_entity_poly.type
_entity_poly.pdbx_seq_one_letter_code
_entity_poly.pdbx_strand_id
1 'polypeptide(L)'
;MSSTTITPTTTTIPVTKSVDTPTADEDTPLFSLSLISPEVLAVLPADYTIRPVCRSDYKRGYLDVLRVLTTVGDITEEQWNSRYEWIRARSDEYFLLVVCDGENRIVGTGSLIVERKFIHSLGMVGHIEDIAVEKGQQGKKLGLRIIQALDYVAEKVGCYKSILDCSEVNEGFYIKCGFKRAGLEMAHYY
;
A
#
# COMPACT_ATOMS: atom_id res chain seq x y z
N MET A 1 -63.57 10.94 42.50
CA MET A 1 -62.84 10.02 41.59
C MET A 1 -61.46 10.62 41.37
N SER A 2 -60.44 10.03 41.98
CA SER A 2 -59.12 10.65 42.14
C SER A 2 -58.36 10.72 40.81
N SER A 3 -57.98 11.95 40.43
CA SER A 3 -57.07 12.27 39.34
C SER A 3 -55.64 11.98 39.80
N THR A 4 -54.93 11.10 39.10
CA THR A 4 -53.51 10.80 39.35
C THR A 4 -52.69 11.35 38.19
N THR A 5 -51.91 12.39 38.48
CA THR A 5 -51.00 13.05 37.55
C THR A 5 -49.73 12.21 37.42
N ILE A 6 -49.37 11.81 36.19
CA ILE A 6 -48.12 11.10 35.89
C ILE A 6 -47.11 12.13 35.37
N THR A 7 -46.00 12.29 36.09
CA THR A 7 -44.86 13.12 35.70
C THR A 7 -43.90 12.29 34.83
N PRO A 8 -43.36 12.80 33.71
CA PRO A 8 -42.40 12.06 32.91
C PRO A 8 -41.01 12.13 33.56
N THR A 9 -40.42 10.96 33.81
CA THR A 9 -39.04 10.83 34.28
C THR A 9 -38.08 10.91 33.09
N THR A 10 -37.29 11.97 33.02
CA THR A 10 -36.22 12.11 32.03
C THR A 10 -35.00 11.31 32.49
N THR A 11 -34.79 10.14 31.90
CA THR A 11 -33.57 9.35 32.10
C THR A 11 -32.45 9.95 31.27
N THR A 12 -31.46 10.54 31.93
CA THR A 12 -30.20 10.99 31.33
C THR A 12 -29.35 9.79 30.90
N ILE A 13 -29.02 9.74 29.61
CA ILE A 13 -28.08 8.77 29.04
C ILE A 13 -26.66 9.19 29.46
N PRO A 14 -25.83 8.30 30.02
CA PRO A 14 -24.45 8.64 30.32
C PRO A 14 -23.67 8.74 29.01
N VAL A 15 -23.12 9.92 28.75
CA VAL A 15 -22.11 10.16 27.71
C VAL A 15 -20.87 9.35 28.09
N THR A 16 -20.67 8.23 27.42
CA THR A 16 -19.42 7.47 27.49
C THR A 16 -18.31 8.32 26.88
N LYS A 17 -17.36 8.73 27.73
CA LYS A 17 -16.09 9.32 27.29
C LYS A 17 -15.41 8.32 26.36
N SER A 18 -15.09 8.76 25.15
CA SER A 18 -14.19 8.06 24.24
C SER A 18 -12.86 7.85 24.96
N VAL A 19 -12.54 6.59 25.22
CA VAL A 19 -11.25 6.20 25.75
C VAL A 19 -10.26 6.28 24.59
N ASP A 20 -9.47 7.35 24.56
CA ASP A 20 -8.28 7.43 23.73
C ASP A 20 -7.39 6.23 24.05
N THR A 21 -7.36 5.29 23.11
CA THR A 21 -6.49 4.12 23.14
C THR A 21 -5.16 4.53 22.51
N PRO A 22 -4.00 4.05 22.99
CA PRO A 22 -2.71 4.65 22.64
C PRO A 22 -2.39 4.57 21.14
N THR A 23 -1.83 5.66 20.62
CA THR A 23 -1.38 5.96 19.26
C THR A 23 -0.35 4.98 18.64
N ALA A 24 0.04 3.91 19.34
CA ALA A 24 1.11 3.02 18.92
C ALA A 24 0.74 2.12 17.72
N ASP A 25 -0.55 1.88 17.44
CA ASP A 25 -0.98 1.00 16.35
C ASP A 25 -1.03 1.70 14.98
N GLU A 26 -1.07 3.04 14.91
CA GLU A 26 -1.24 3.76 13.64
C GLU A 26 0.00 3.73 12.73
N ASP A 27 1.20 3.74 13.32
CA ASP A 27 2.48 3.74 12.61
C ASP A 27 3.12 2.35 12.50
N THR A 28 2.42 1.29 12.94
CA THR A 28 2.89 -0.09 12.77
C THR A 28 3.05 -0.40 11.28
N PRO A 29 4.25 -0.83 10.83
CA PRO A 29 4.47 -1.21 9.44
C PRO A 29 3.57 -2.38 9.03
N LEU A 30 3.02 -2.33 7.81
CA LEU A 30 2.14 -3.38 7.26
C LEU A 30 2.79 -4.77 7.24
N PHE A 31 4.11 -4.83 7.00
CA PHE A 31 4.91 -6.05 7.02
C PHE A 31 6.31 -5.78 7.60
N SER A 32 7.09 -6.83 7.85
CA SER A 32 8.42 -6.71 8.48
C SER A 32 9.38 -5.83 7.67
N LEU A 33 10.05 -4.88 8.35
CA LEU A 33 11.12 -4.07 7.77
C LEU A 33 12.29 -4.90 7.22
N SER A 34 12.48 -6.14 7.71
CA SER A 34 13.52 -7.05 7.20
C SER A 34 13.30 -7.50 5.75
N LEU A 35 12.09 -7.28 5.21
CA LEU A 35 11.77 -7.53 3.81
C LEU A 35 12.07 -6.35 2.89
N ILE A 36 12.55 -5.22 3.42
CA ILE A 36 13.02 -4.11 2.60
C ILE A 36 14.48 -4.36 2.23
N SER A 37 14.78 -4.34 0.92
CA SER A 37 16.11 -4.65 0.39
C SER A 37 17.20 -3.73 0.99
N PRO A 38 18.23 -4.29 1.65
CA PRO A 38 19.37 -3.51 2.15
C PRO A 38 20.13 -2.79 1.03
N GLU A 39 20.21 -3.41 -0.16
CA GLU A 39 20.87 -2.82 -1.32
C GLU A 39 20.10 -1.60 -1.83
N VAL A 40 18.76 -1.67 -1.85
CA VAL A 40 17.92 -0.53 -2.22
C VAL A 40 18.06 0.61 -1.20
N LEU A 41 18.05 0.29 0.10
CA LEU A 41 18.24 1.28 1.17
C LEU A 41 19.58 2.02 1.03
N ALA A 42 20.65 1.31 0.67
CA ALA A 42 21.99 1.89 0.52
C ALA A 42 22.13 2.86 -0.67
N VAL A 43 21.24 2.79 -1.67
CA VAL A 43 21.34 3.57 -2.91
C VAL A 43 20.18 4.55 -3.13
N LEU A 44 19.32 4.72 -2.13
CA LEU A 44 18.32 5.79 -2.14
C LEU A 44 19.00 7.15 -2.08
N PRO A 45 18.40 8.20 -2.69
CA PRO A 45 18.86 9.57 -2.47
C PRO A 45 18.91 9.92 -0.97
N ALA A 46 19.82 10.81 -0.59
CA ALA A 46 19.92 11.29 0.78
C ALA A 46 18.56 11.80 1.29
N ASP A 47 18.24 11.49 2.54
CA ASP A 47 16.99 11.83 3.23
C ASP A 47 15.71 11.15 2.70
N TYR A 48 15.80 10.35 1.63
CA TYR A 48 14.66 9.53 1.19
C TYR A 48 14.62 8.22 1.96
N THR A 49 13.42 7.72 2.20
CA THR A 49 13.19 6.39 2.79
C THR A 49 12.29 5.56 1.90
N ILE A 50 12.43 4.23 1.99
CA ILE A 50 11.48 3.26 1.43
C ILE A 50 11.07 2.33 2.56
N ARG A 51 9.77 2.16 2.77
CA ARG A 51 9.23 1.41 3.91
C ARG A 51 7.84 0.83 3.59
N PRO A 52 7.38 -0.17 4.36
CA PRO A 52 6.00 -0.62 4.29
C PRO A 52 5.03 0.54 4.58
N VAL A 53 3.84 0.46 3.98
CA VAL A 53 2.72 1.33 4.32
C VAL A 53 2.36 1.13 5.80
N CYS A 54 1.94 2.18 6.48
CA CYS A 54 1.27 2.12 7.79
C CYS A 54 -0.11 2.78 7.72
N ARG A 55 -0.95 2.59 8.74
CA ARG A 55 -2.32 3.11 8.74
C ARG A 55 -2.36 4.64 8.65
N SER A 56 -1.41 5.32 9.28
CA SER A 56 -1.32 6.78 9.29
C SER A 56 -0.93 7.41 7.94
N ASP A 57 -0.50 6.61 6.95
CA ASP A 57 -0.06 7.10 5.63
C ASP A 57 -1.18 7.76 4.80
N TYR A 58 -2.45 7.54 5.16
CA TYR A 58 -3.58 8.33 4.66
C TYR A 58 -3.34 9.82 4.81
N LYS A 59 -2.76 10.25 5.95
CA LYS A 59 -2.49 11.65 6.29
C LYS A 59 -1.22 12.19 5.63
N ARG A 60 -0.45 11.35 4.91
CA ARG A 60 0.86 11.67 4.33
C ARG A 60 0.86 11.75 2.80
N GLY A 61 -0.33 11.81 2.19
CA GLY A 61 -0.49 11.98 0.74
C GLY A 61 -0.46 10.69 -0.08
N TYR A 62 -0.63 9.52 0.55
CA TYR A 62 -0.61 8.22 -0.16
C TYR A 62 -1.56 8.18 -1.36
N LEU A 63 -2.82 8.57 -1.15
CA LEU A 63 -3.85 8.54 -2.19
C LEU A 63 -3.56 9.54 -3.31
N ASP A 64 -2.93 10.68 -3.01
CA ASP A 64 -2.61 11.70 -4.02
C ASP A 64 -1.51 11.23 -4.96
N VAL A 65 -0.56 10.43 -4.49
CA VAL A 65 0.45 9.81 -5.35
C VAL A 65 -0.20 8.82 -6.32
N LEU A 66 -1.16 8.00 -5.89
CA LEU A 66 -1.87 7.07 -6.78
C LEU A 66 -2.63 7.78 -7.92
N ARG A 67 -3.04 9.04 -7.73
CA ARG A 67 -3.76 9.82 -8.76
C ARG A 67 -2.93 10.11 -10.01
N VAL A 68 -1.60 9.95 -9.96
CA VAL A 68 -0.76 10.07 -11.17
C VAL A 68 -0.85 8.83 -12.07
N LEU A 69 -1.29 7.70 -11.52
CA LEU A 69 -1.44 6.44 -12.23
C LEU A 69 -2.83 6.35 -12.89
N THR A 70 -3.89 6.57 -12.10
CA THR A 70 -5.28 6.39 -12.57
C THR A 70 -6.29 7.13 -11.67
N THR A 71 -7.58 6.99 -11.97
CA THR A 71 -8.68 7.49 -11.14
C THR A 71 -8.71 6.77 -9.78
N VAL A 72 -8.63 7.52 -8.68
CA VAL A 72 -8.75 6.99 -7.31
C VAL A 72 -10.14 7.22 -6.71
N GLY A 73 -10.78 8.35 -7.04
CA GLY A 73 -12.02 8.80 -6.40
C GLY A 73 -11.79 9.53 -5.06
N ASP A 74 -12.88 9.71 -4.32
CA ASP A 74 -12.90 10.34 -3.00
C ASP A 74 -13.07 9.24 -1.93
N ILE A 75 -12.02 9.00 -1.16
CA ILE A 75 -11.97 7.95 -0.13
C ILE A 75 -11.85 8.64 1.23
N THR A 76 -12.77 8.36 2.14
CA THR A 76 -12.71 8.88 3.52
C THR A 76 -11.71 8.10 4.38
N GLU A 77 -11.33 8.66 5.53
CA GLU A 77 -10.40 7.99 6.46
C GLU A 77 -10.97 6.66 6.99
N GLU A 78 -12.28 6.58 7.19
CA GLU A 78 -12.96 5.34 7.62
C GLU A 78 -12.89 4.25 6.54
N GLN A 79 -13.07 4.64 5.27
CA GLN A 79 -12.94 3.71 4.14
C GLN A 79 -11.50 3.24 3.96
N TRP A 80 -10.53 4.16 4.09
CA TRP A 80 -9.11 3.84 4.12
C TRP A 80 -8.80 2.83 5.23
N ASN A 81 -9.18 3.14 6.47
CA ASN A 81 -8.93 2.28 7.63
C ASN A 81 -9.53 0.89 7.43
N SER A 82 -10.77 0.82 6.93
CA SER A 82 -11.44 -0.45 6.64
C SER A 82 -10.69 -1.28 5.59
N ARG A 83 -10.22 -0.66 4.50
CA ARG A 83 -9.43 -1.34 3.46
C ARG A 83 -8.04 -1.73 3.97
N TYR A 84 -7.37 -0.85 4.71
CA TYR A 84 -6.06 -1.09 5.30
C TYR A 84 -6.09 -2.29 6.24
N GLU A 85 -7.08 -2.40 7.12
CA GLU A 85 -7.21 -3.54 8.03
C GLU A 85 -7.46 -4.86 7.28
N TRP A 86 -8.25 -4.81 6.21
CA TRP A 86 -8.45 -5.99 5.35
C TRP A 86 -7.14 -6.46 4.69
N ILE A 87 -6.31 -5.51 4.24
CA ILE A 87 -4.99 -5.78 3.66
C ILE A 87 -4.03 -6.29 4.74
N ARG A 88 -4.01 -5.67 5.92
CA ARG A 88 -3.16 -6.03 7.06
C ARG A 88 -3.39 -7.46 7.53
N ALA A 89 -4.64 -7.91 7.55
CA ALA A 89 -5.01 -9.28 7.88
C ALA A 89 -4.48 -10.32 6.86
N ARG A 90 -3.94 -9.87 5.72
CA ARG A 90 -3.36 -10.66 4.62
C ARG A 90 -1.96 -10.16 4.27
N SER A 91 -1.20 -9.75 5.27
CA SER A 91 0.17 -9.21 5.12
C SER A 91 1.21 -10.26 4.70
N ASP A 92 0.79 -11.52 4.52
CA ASP A 92 1.53 -12.58 3.82
C ASP A 92 1.18 -12.68 2.32
N GLU A 93 0.15 -11.96 1.85
CA GLU A 93 -0.26 -11.88 0.45
C GLU A 93 0.00 -10.50 -0.14
N TYR A 94 -0.30 -9.43 0.61
CA TYR A 94 -0.20 -8.04 0.18
C TYR A 94 0.98 -7.32 0.83
N PHE A 95 1.91 -6.86 0.00
CA PHE A 95 3.09 -6.09 0.41
C PHE A 95 3.06 -4.72 -0.24
N LEU A 96 2.42 -3.76 0.42
CA LEU A 96 2.36 -2.37 -0.03
C LEU A 96 3.50 -1.56 0.61
N LEU A 97 4.28 -0.86 -0.21
CA LEU A 97 5.37 -0.01 0.24
C LEU A 97 5.30 1.39 -0.37
N VAL A 98 5.97 2.33 0.30
CA VAL A 98 6.04 3.74 -0.06
C VAL A 98 7.49 4.20 -0.09
N VAL A 99 7.74 5.20 -0.94
CA VAL A 99 8.91 6.06 -0.84
C VAL A 99 8.49 7.37 -0.21
N CYS A 100 9.22 7.81 0.80
CA CYS A 100 9.02 9.13 1.43
C CYS A 100 10.22 10.05 1.14
N ASP A 101 9.97 11.34 0.97
CA ASP A 101 11.02 12.37 0.90
C ASP A 101 11.55 12.75 2.30
N GLY A 102 12.50 13.70 2.36
CA GLY A 102 13.10 14.16 3.61
C GLY A 102 12.15 14.89 4.56
N GLU A 103 10.94 15.24 4.10
CA GLU A 103 9.86 15.82 4.92
C GLU A 103 8.83 14.76 5.34
N ASN A 104 9.14 13.47 5.12
CA ASN A 104 8.27 12.32 5.40
C ASN A 104 6.93 12.34 4.62
N ARG A 105 6.86 13.05 3.49
CA ARG A 105 5.72 12.99 2.58
C ARG A 105 5.86 11.80 1.65
N ILE A 106 4.76 11.13 1.34
CA ILE A 106 4.78 10.02 0.39
C ILE A 106 4.91 10.59 -1.02
N VAL A 107 5.90 10.08 -1.75
CA VAL A 107 6.24 10.53 -3.10
C VAL A 107 6.28 9.40 -4.13
N GLY A 108 6.17 8.16 -3.66
CA GLY A 108 6.04 6.99 -4.53
C GLY A 108 5.34 5.83 -3.83
N THR A 109 4.63 5.01 -4.59
CA THR A 109 3.90 3.82 -4.10
C THR A 109 4.19 2.63 -5.00
N GLY A 110 4.07 1.44 -4.42
CA GLY A 110 4.02 0.20 -5.17
C GLY A 110 3.54 -0.96 -4.32
N SER A 111 2.96 -1.94 -4.98
CA SER A 111 2.35 -3.11 -4.35
C SER A 111 2.93 -4.39 -4.94
N LEU A 112 3.09 -5.41 -4.11
CA LEU A 112 3.28 -6.78 -4.54
C LEU A 112 2.15 -7.64 -3.96
N ILE A 113 1.48 -8.40 -4.81
CA ILE A 113 0.50 -9.42 -4.43
C ILE A 113 1.07 -10.80 -4.73
N VAL A 114 1.14 -11.67 -3.74
CA VAL A 114 1.70 -13.02 -3.90
C VAL A 114 0.58 -14.04 -4.12
N GLU A 115 0.49 -14.57 -5.33
CA GLU A 115 -0.49 -15.58 -5.71
C GLU A 115 0.08 -16.99 -5.50
N ARG A 116 -0.65 -17.84 -4.76
CA ARG A 116 -0.33 -19.26 -4.56
C ARG A 116 -0.89 -20.09 -5.71
N LYS A 117 -0.10 -21.02 -6.26
CA LYS A 117 -0.50 -21.87 -7.41
C LYS A 117 -0.25 -23.34 -7.11
N PHE A 118 -0.97 -24.24 -7.81
CA PHE A 118 -0.64 -25.67 -7.81
C PHE A 118 0.54 -26.02 -8.73
N ILE A 119 0.61 -25.35 -9.88
CA ILE A 119 1.71 -25.51 -10.85
C ILE A 119 3.05 -25.06 -10.26
N HIS A 120 4.16 -25.46 -10.89
CA HIS A 120 5.51 -25.23 -10.37
C HIS A 120 5.70 -25.77 -8.94
N SER A 121 5.14 -26.95 -8.67
CA SER A 121 5.28 -27.67 -7.39
C SER A 121 4.78 -26.87 -6.19
N LEU A 122 3.51 -26.44 -6.22
CA LEU A 122 2.91 -25.54 -5.23
C LEU A 122 3.61 -24.16 -5.19
N GLY A 123 4.06 -23.68 -6.34
CA GLY A 123 4.84 -22.45 -6.46
C GLY A 123 4.02 -21.17 -6.25
N MET A 124 4.71 -20.04 -6.10
CA MET A 124 4.10 -18.72 -5.94
C MET A 124 4.56 -17.74 -7.02
N VAL A 125 3.70 -16.79 -7.38
CA VAL A 125 3.99 -15.71 -8.33
C VAL A 125 3.75 -14.37 -7.65
N GLY A 126 4.71 -13.46 -7.78
CA GLY A 126 4.54 -12.06 -7.41
C GLY A 126 3.87 -11.27 -8.53
N HIS A 127 2.85 -10.49 -8.22
CA HIS A 127 2.21 -9.55 -9.12
C HIS A 127 2.51 -8.14 -8.62
N ILE A 128 3.24 -7.36 -9.42
CA ILE A 128 3.59 -5.98 -9.09
C ILE A 128 2.49 -5.06 -9.60
N GLU A 129 1.90 -4.29 -8.70
CA GLU A 129 0.71 -3.47 -8.94
C GLU A 129 0.91 -2.02 -8.45
N ASP A 130 0.06 -1.11 -8.93
CA ASP A 130 -0.11 0.26 -8.41
C ASP A 130 1.18 1.09 -8.27
N ILE A 131 2.07 0.98 -9.27
CA ILE A 131 3.33 1.71 -9.32
C ILE A 131 3.07 3.17 -9.70
N ALA A 132 3.34 4.07 -8.77
CA ALA A 132 3.18 5.51 -8.97
C ALA A 132 4.34 6.29 -8.33
N VAL A 133 4.72 7.39 -8.98
CA VAL A 133 5.68 8.36 -8.45
C VAL A 133 5.16 9.76 -8.75
N GLU A 134 5.09 10.61 -7.72
CA GLU A 134 4.65 12.00 -7.82
C GLU A 134 5.40 12.72 -8.96
N LYS A 135 4.71 13.53 -9.77
CA LYS A 135 5.28 14.15 -10.99
C LYS A 135 6.57 14.92 -10.73
N GLY A 136 6.67 15.70 -9.65
CA GLY A 136 7.89 16.45 -9.27
C GLY A 136 9.06 15.57 -8.79
N GLN A 137 8.81 14.27 -8.59
CA GLN A 137 9.74 13.29 -8.04
C GLN A 137 10.16 12.23 -9.08
N GLN A 138 9.57 12.27 -10.28
CA GLN A 138 9.94 11.42 -11.41
C GLN A 138 11.35 11.73 -11.93
N GLY A 139 11.96 10.77 -12.63
CA GLY A 139 13.33 10.89 -13.15
C GLY A 139 14.45 10.70 -12.10
N LYS A 140 14.12 10.67 -10.80
CA LYS A 140 15.08 10.51 -9.68
C LYS A 140 15.35 9.04 -9.29
N LYS A 141 15.05 8.10 -10.19
CA LYS A 141 15.18 6.64 -9.98
C LYS A 141 14.27 6.04 -8.89
N LEU A 142 13.35 6.78 -8.28
CA LEU A 142 12.47 6.27 -7.22
C LEU A 142 11.62 5.09 -7.70
N GLY A 143 11.01 5.18 -8.88
CA GLY A 143 10.26 4.06 -9.47
C GLY A 143 11.11 2.80 -9.65
N LEU A 144 12.37 2.95 -10.07
CA LEU A 144 13.31 1.82 -10.16
C LEU A 144 13.54 1.19 -8.78
N ARG A 145 13.68 2.00 -7.72
CA ARG A 145 13.88 1.50 -6.35
C ARG A 145 12.65 0.78 -5.81
N ILE A 146 11.45 1.26 -6.15
CA ILE A 146 10.19 0.58 -5.83
C ILE A 146 10.16 -0.80 -6.47
N ILE A 147 10.42 -0.91 -7.78
CA ILE A 147 10.44 -2.21 -8.49
C ILE A 147 11.48 -3.16 -7.88
N GLN A 148 12.70 -2.68 -7.62
CA GLN A 148 13.75 -3.48 -7.01
C GLN A 148 13.39 -3.98 -5.60
N ALA A 149 12.73 -3.15 -4.80
CA ALA A 149 12.29 -3.54 -3.47
C ALA A 149 11.17 -4.59 -3.53
N LEU A 150 10.18 -4.43 -4.41
CA LEU A 150 9.10 -5.39 -4.59
C LEU A 150 9.61 -6.74 -5.13
N ASP A 151 10.54 -6.71 -6.10
CA ASP A 151 11.14 -7.93 -6.65
C ASP A 151 11.98 -8.68 -5.60
N TYR A 152 12.71 -7.94 -4.75
CA TYR A 152 13.40 -8.51 -3.59
C TYR A 152 12.42 -9.17 -2.61
N VAL A 153 11.27 -8.55 -2.30
CA VAL A 153 10.25 -9.17 -1.44
C VAL A 153 9.75 -10.47 -2.07
N ALA A 154 9.41 -10.46 -3.36
CA ALA A 154 8.90 -11.64 -4.07
C ALA A 154 9.89 -12.81 -4.04
N GLU A 155 11.16 -12.56 -4.35
CA GLU A 155 12.22 -13.58 -4.27
C GLU A 155 12.39 -14.09 -2.83
N LYS A 156 12.40 -13.18 -1.85
CA LYS A 156 12.64 -13.53 -0.45
C LYS A 156 11.54 -14.40 0.16
N VAL A 157 10.29 -14.21 -0.27
CA VAL A 157 9.16 -15.03 0.17
C VAL A 157 8.99 -16.31 -0.65
N GLY A 158 9.79 -16.52 -1.70
CA GLY A 158 9.84 -17.77 -2.45
C GLY A 158 9.00 -17.79 -3.73
N CYS A 159 8.64 -16.63 -4.30
CA CYS A 159 8.06 -16.58 -5.64
C CYS A 159 9.09 -17.07 -6.67
N TYR A 160 8.65 -17.88 -7.64
CA TYR A 160 9.52 -18.32 -8.72
C TYR A 160 9.67 -17.28 -9.84
N LYS A 161 8.80 -16.26 -9.85
CA LYS A 161 8.88 -15.08 -10.72
C LYS A 161 7.99 -13.94 -10.19
N SER A 162 8.30 -12.73 -10.64
CA SER A 162 7.43 -11.55 -10.57
C SER A 162 6.89 -11.21 -11.97
N ILE A 163 5.65 -10.75 -12.06
CA ILE A 163 5.03 -10.26 -13.29
C ILE A 163 4.31 -8.93 -13.04
N LEU A 164 4.08 -8.18 -14.11
CA LEU A 164 3.31 -6.95 -14.15
C LEU A 164 2.83 -6.70 -15.57
N ASP A 165 1.79 -5.90 -15.70
CA ASP A 165 1.32 -5.40 -16.98
C ASP A 165 1.72 -3.94 -17.18
N CYS A 166 1.97 -3.55 -18.43
CA CYS A 166 2.37 -2.19 -18.76
C CYS A 166 1.97 -1.80 -20.18
N SER A 167 1.84 -0.50 -20.42
CA SER A 167 1.66 0.08 -21.75
C SER A 167 2.96 0.07 -22.55
N GLU A 168 2.86 0.25 -23.86
CA GLU A 168 4.04 0.42 -24.72
C GLU A 168 4.90 1.65 -24.32
N VAL A 169 4.26 2.70 -23.79
CA VAL A 169 4.94 3.96 -23.40
C VAL A 169 5.88 3.74 -22.21
N ASN A 170 5.53 2.87 -21.26
CA ASN A 170 6.31 2.59 -20.06
C ASN A 170 7.08 1.25 -20.12
N GLU A 171 6.94 0.45 -21.19
CA GLU A 171 7.73 -0.78 -21.38
C GLU A 171 9.24 -0.53 -21.23
N GLY A 172 9.75 0.56 -21.82
CA GLY A 172 11.16 0.93 -21.72
C GLY A 172 11.65 1.24 -20.30
N PHE A 173 10.75 1.59 -19.36
CA PHE A 173 11.08 1.72 -17.94
C PHE A 173 11.23 0.35 -17.29
N TYR A 174 10.32 -0.59 -17.55
CA TYR A 174 10.38 -1.93 -16.98
C TYR A 174 11.56 -2.75 -17.52
N ILE A 175 11.95 -2.55 -18.79
CA ILE A 175 13.20 -3.10 -19.34
C ILE A 175 14.42 -2.63 -18.54
N LYS A 176 14.47 -1.34 -18.18
CA LYS A 176 15.55 -0.79 -17.34
C LYS A 176 15.54 -1.33 -15.91
N CYS A 177 14.40 -1.86 -15.45
CA CYS A 177 14.28 -2.53 -14.16
C CYS A 177 14.67 -4.02 -14.23
N GLY A 178 14.99 -4.56 -15.41
CA GLY A 178 15.39 -5.96 -15.60
C GLY A 178 14.26 -6.89 -16.04
N PHE A 179 13.04 -6.37 -16.19
CA PHE A 179 11.90 -7.14 -16.71
C PHE A 179 12.02 -7.33 -18.23
N LYS A 180 11.34 -8.36 -18.74
CA LYS A 180 11.26 -8.68 -20.17
C LYS A 180 9.80 -8.91 -20.54
N ARG A 181 9.43 -8.56 -21.77
CA ARG A 181 8.10 -8.86 -22.32
C ARG A 181 7.85 -10.37 -22.29
N ALA A 182 6.73 -10.78 -21.70
CA ALA A 182 6.40 -12.20 -21.47
C ALA A 182 4.99 -12.61 -21.95
N GLY A 183 4.17 -11.66 -22.40
CA GLY A 183 2.80 -11.92 -22.82
C GLY A 183 2.07 -10.66 -23.30
N LEU A 184 0.75 -10.76 -23.39
CA LEU A 184 -0.18 -9.66 -23.65
C LEU A 184 -1.19 -9.62 -22.49
N GLU A 185 -1.40 -8.44 -21.93
CA GLU A 185 -2.54 -8.18 -21.05
C GLU A 185 -3.82 -8.17 -21.89
N MET A 186 -4.87 -8.80 -21.38
CA MET A 186 -6.20 -8.79 -21.98
C MET A 186 -7.21 -8.34 -20.92
N ALA A 187 -8.03 -7.33 -21.24
CA ALA A 187 -8.99 -6.76 -20.30
C ALA A 187 -10.43 -6.81 -20.82
N HIS A 188 -11.38 -7.01 -19.91
CA HIS A 188 -12.82 -6.85 -20.14
C HIS A 188 -13.40 -6.06 -18.96
N TYR A 189 -13.79 -4.80 -19.22
CA TYR A 189 -14.32 -3.88 -18.22
C TYR A 189 -15.85 -4.06 -18.06
N TYR A 190 -16.35 -4.01 -16.83
CA TYR A 190 -17.78 -4.13 -16.46
C TYR A 190 -18.37 -2.82 -15.97
#